data_AF-A0AAW6SF51-F1
#
_entry.id   AF-A0AAW6SF51-F1
#
_cell.length_a   1.000
_cell.length_b   1.000
_cell.length_c   1.000
_cell.angle_alpha   90.00
_cell.angle_beta   90.00
_cell.angle_gamma   90.00
#
_symmetry.space_group_name_H-M   'P 1'
#
loop_
_entity.id
_entity.type
_entity.pdbx_description
1 polymer ?
#
loop_
_entity_poly.entity_id
_entity_poly.type
_entity_poly.pdbx_seq_one_letter_code
_entity_poly.pdbx_strand_id
1 'polypeptide(L)'
;MIISPPFLRNRTASQTDADWTGAMMPVNTDQGFPLNGAESWHGGVHITHTDEGNSPEKIRAIADGVVVSFRQPSSSKDAEPLNYLGPTDDGYVLLKHETEIGSGEDGKVVFYSLYMHMKFLEAEIKQDAKIYRKAPLGSSGMCSGQNEFHFQIFCDDDNISKLAGRTTRELDVSKDGRTDAVYGDIHFYLPAGTKFYDKAPADNSTSITGLSELYTSSAPLYVSMTLAQGSCTMVTRQKNTQTDGKYDLLGDPLVNADGEDYEYNLYKTAMRNYMESPSAGFELLRFGRVINTEHETLAPADAPLWMTVNYPGGKGMVNLADANIKKFSDADFPHWTGWQLVDDDADSNSQCSSAIIRKLQEEGEYNNQCGKLICHFPFEWEKSTIDTRFSWLKTGDDKRAPMTEADYAKFKAHAEA
;
A
#
# COMPACT_ATOMS: atom_id res chain seq x y z
N MET A 1 4.20 -9.04 -7.49
CA MET A 1 2.87 -9.31 -6.88
C MET A 1 1.73 -8.74 -7.72
N ILE A 2 0.73 -9.56 -8.10
CA ILE A 2 -0.46 -9.12 -8.86
C ILE A 2 -1.71 -9.45 -8.06
N ILE A 3 -2.47 -8.43 -7.67
CA ILE A 3 -3.69 -8.55 -6.87
C ILE A 3 -4.87 -8.00 -7.69
N SER A 4 -6.04 -8.66 -7.61
CA SER A 4 -7.32 -8.16 -8.11
C SER A 4 -8.30 -7.90 -6.96
N PRO A 5 -9.28 -7.00 -7.14
CA PRO A 5 -10.39 -6.92 -6.21
C PRO A 5 -11.19 -8.24 -6.17
N PRO A 6 -11.89 -8.52 -5.06
CA PRO A 6 -12.67 -9.74 -4.87
C PRO A 6 -13.93 -9.80 -5.73
N PHE A 7 -14.50 -8.66 -6.14
CA PHE A 7 -15.51 -8.59 -7.20
C PHE A 7 -14.91 -8.16 -8.53
N LEU A 8 -15.51 -8.61 -9.63
CA LEU A 8 -15.04 -8.31 -10.99
C LEU A 8 -16.22 -8.00 -11.91
N ARG A 9 -16.45 -6.71 -12.13
CA ARG A 9 -17.42 -6.17 -13.08
C ARG A 9 -16.67 -5.50 -14.23
N ASN A 10 -17.34 -5.34 -15.36
CA ASN A 10 -16.72 -4.76 -16.55
C ASN A 10 -16.28 -3.32 -16.27
N ARG A 11 -15.02 -3.01 -16.62
CA ARG A 11 -14.49 -1.65 -16.61
C ARG A 11 -14.89 -0.95 -17.90
N THR A 12 -15.34 0.30 -17.81
CA THR A 12 -15.55 1.13 -19.00
C THR A 12 -14.23 1.75 -19.46
N ALA A 13 -14.12 2.09 -20.76
CA ALA A 13 -12.88 2.61 -21.32
C ALA A 13 -12.42 3.94 -20.68
N SER A 14 -13.35 4.75 -20.16
CA SER A 14 -13.06 6.05 -19.53
C SER A 14 -12.81 5.97 -18.03
N GLN A 15 -13.02 4.81 -17.39
CA GLN A 15 -12.87 4.65 -15.94
C GLN A 15 -11.39 4.45 -15.59
N THR A 16 -10.91 5.21 -14.61
CA THR A 16 -9.57 5.03 -14.06
C THR A 16 -9.48 3.70 -13.32
N ASP A 17 -8.26 3.17 -13.18
CA ASP A 17 -8.02 1.93 -12.43
C ASP A 17 -8.43 2.07 -10.95
N ALA A 18 -8.22 3.25 -10.35
CA ALA A 18 -8.61 3.55 -8.98
C ALA A 18 -10.14 3.55 -8.81
N ASP A 19 -10.86 4.27 -9.67
CA ASP A 19 -12.33 4.33 -9.62
C ASP A 19 -12.96 2.96 -9.86
N TRP A 20 -12.38 2.18 -10.79
CA TRP A 20 -12.85 0.83 -11.06
C TRP A 20 -12.62 -0.10 -9.87
N THR A 21 -11.44 -0.05 -9.26
CA THR A 21 -11.11 -0.85 -8.08
C THR A 21 -11.99 -0.50 -6.90
N GLY A 22 -12.23 0.81 -6.65
CA GLY A 22 -13.15 1.27 -5.61
C GLY A 22 -14.58 0.78 -5.84
N ALA A 23 -15.05 0.79 -7.10
CA ALA A 23 -16.37 0.27 -7.44
C ALA A 23 -16.49 -1.25 -7.22
N MET A 24 -15.39 -2.01 -7.24
CA MET A 24 -15.38 -3.46 -6.95
C MET A 24 -15.33 -3.76 -5.44
N MET A 25 -15.05 -2.76 -4.60
CA MET A 25 -14.95 -2.92 -3.15
C MET A 25 -15.74 -1.81 -2.45
N PRO A 26 -17.08 -1.77 -2.58
CA PRO A 26 -17.90 -0.80 -1.86
C PRO A 26 -17.88 -1.11 -0.35
N VAL A 27 -16.95 -0.49 0.36
CA VAL A 27 -16.72 -0.72 1.80
C VAL A 27 -17.84 -0.11 2.64
N ASN A 28 -18.35 -0.88 3.60
CA ASN A 28 -19.17 -0.37 4.69
C ASN A 28 -18.30 0.51 5.60
N THR A 29 -18.62 1.81 5.66
CA THR A 29 -17.81 2.79 6.38
C THR A 29 -17.75 2.56 7.89
N ASP A 30 -18.74 1.86 8.45
CA ASP A 30 -18.78 1.51 9.88
C ASP A 30 -17.99 0.23 10.18
N GLN A 31 -17.47 -0.46 9.16
CA GLN A 31 -16.70 -1.70 9.29
C GLN A 31 -15.50 -1.69 8.33
N GLY A 32 -14.74 -0.60 8.39
CA GLY A 32 -13.57 -0.35 7.55
C GLY A 32 -12.24 -0.77 8.18
N PHE A 33 -11.16 -0.57 7.46
CA PHE A 33 -9.79 -0.73 7.96
C PHE A 33 -9.16 0.65 8.21
N PRO A 34 -8.32 0.83 9.26
CA PRO A 34 -8.03 -0.13 10.32
C PRO A 34 -9.01 -0.08 11.51
N LEU A 35 -10.07 0.73 11.45
CA LEU A 35 -11.04 0.91 12.53
C LEU A 35 -12.46 0.53 12.11
N ASN A 36 -13.16 -0.15 13.02
CA ASN A 36 -14.62 -0.27 12.95
C ASN A 36 -15.32 0.99 13.50
N GLY A 37 -16.65 1.03 13.43
CA GLY A 37 -17.48 2.16 13.86
C GLY A 37 -17.46 2.43 15.36
N ALA A 38 -16.92 1.50 16.16
CA ALA A 38 -16.64 1.70 17.58
C ALA A 38 -15.18 2.13 17.84
N GLU A 39 -14.40 2.43 16.78
CA GLU A 39 -13.00 2.85 16.84
C GLU A 39 -12.05 1.84 17.49
N SER A 40 -12.41 0.55 17.45
CA SER A 40 -11.51 -0.55 17.77
C SER A 40 -10.78 -1.04 16.52
N TRP A 41 -9.63 -1.70 16.70
CA TRP A 41 -8.91 -2.32 15.58
C TRP A 41 -9.81 -3.28 14.81
N HIS A 42 -9.76 -3.20 13.49
CA HIS A 42 -10.50 -4.06 12.59
C HIS A 42 -9.56 -4.53 11.46
N GLY A 43 -9.45 -5.85 11.33
CA GLY A 43 -8.44 -6.50 10.49
C GLY A 43 -8.59 -6.25 8.99
N GLY A 44 -9.78 -5.86 8.54
CA GLY A 44 -10.11 -5.78 7.12
C GLY A 44 -11.26 -4.83 6.85
N VAL A 45 -12.04 -5.16 5.84
CA VAL A 45 -13.19 -4.35 5.40
C VAL A 45 -14.40 -5.24 5.18
N HIS A 46 -15.57 -4.73 5.51
CA HIS A 46 -16.82 -5.32 5.04
C HIS A 46 -17.16 -4.74 3.68
N ILE A 47 -17.25 -5.61 2.68
CA ILE A 47 -17.60 -5.23 1.31
C ILE A 47 -19.08 -5.51 1.11
N THR A 48 -19.83 -4.44 0.88
CA THR A 48 -21.28 -4.50 0.64
C THR A 48 -21.57 -5.13 -0.72
N HIS A 49 -22.72 -5.79 -0.80
CA HIS A 49 -23.16 -6.43 -2.01
C HIS A 49 -24.63 -6.09 -2.28
N THR A 50 -24.91 -5.62 -3.49
CA THR A 50 -26.20 -5.02 -3.85
C THR A 50 -26.99 -5.85 -4.86
N ASP A 51 -26.50 -7.01 -5.29
CA ASP A 51 -27.20 -7.76 -6.32
C ASP A 51 -28.50 -8.37 -5.78
N GLU A 52 -29.61 -7.88 -6.34
CA GLU A 52 -30.96 -8.46 -6.29
C GLU A 52 -31.24 -9.34 -7.53
N GLY A 53 -30.25 -9.52 -8.41
CA GLY A 53 -30.39 -10.20 -9.71
C GLY A 53 -30.39 -11.74 -9.66
N ASN A 54 -30.83 -12.37 -10.76
CA ASN A 54 -30.98 -13.83 -10.85
C ASN A 54 -29.66 -14.62 -10.90
N SER A 55 -28.54 -13.98 -11.20
CA SER A 55 -27.20 -14.59 -11.17
C SER A 55 -26.40 -13.92 -10.06
N PRO A 56 -26.07 -14.61 -8.95
CA PRO A 56 -25.33 -14.01 -7.87
C PRO A 56 -23.91 -13.67 -8.34
N GLU A 57 -23.48 -12.42 -8.17
CA GLU A 57 -22.08 -12.07 -8.32
C GLU A 57 -21.21 -12.92 -7.37
N LYS A 58 -20.05 -13.31 -7.91
CA LYS A 58 -19.14 -14.24 -7.24
C LYS A 58 -18.01 -13.47 -6.60
N ILE A 59 -17.73 -13.82 -5.35
CA ILE A 59 -16.47 -13.46 -4.68
C ILE A 59 -15.37 -14.29 -5.35
N ARG A 60 -14.24 -13.66 -5.65
CA ARG A 60 -13.14 -14.25 -6.40
C ARG A 60 -11.81 -14.12 -5.67
N ALA A 61 -10.93 -15.09 -5.91
CA ALA A 61 -9.57 -15.06 -5.39
C ALA A 61 -8.82 -13.82 -5.89
N ILE A 62 -8.19 -13.09 -4.96
CA ILE A 62 -7.47 -11.85 -5.30
C ILE A 62 -6.11 -12.12 -5.95
N ALA A 63 -5.54 -13.30 -5.69
CA ALA A 63 -4.24 -13.76 -6.17
C ALA A 63 -4.24 -15.30 -6.26
N ASP A 64 -3.24 -15.86 -6.95
CA ASP A 64 -3.01 -17.30 -6.91
C ASP A 64 -2.70 -17.73 -5.47
N GLY A 65 -3.23 -18.87 -5.04
CA GLY A 65 -3.04 -19.34 -3.68
C GLY A 65 -3.48 -20.77 -3.44
N VAL A 66 -3.32 -21.21 -2.21
CA VAL A 66 -3.73 -22.53 -1.72
C VAL A 66 -4.72 -22.35 -0.59
N VAL A 67 -5.83 -23.11 -0.63
CA VAL A 67 -6.79 -23.15 0.47
C VAL A 67 -6.12 -23.82 1.69
N VAL A 68 -5.91 -23.06 2.75
CA VAL A 68 -5.31 -23.55 4.00
C VAL A 68 -6.34 -23.76 5.10
N SER A 69 -7.49 -23.09 5.02
CA SER A 69 -8.65 -23.36 5.85
C SER A 69 -9.93 -22.88 5.16
N PHE A 70 -11.06 -23.53 5.44
CA PHE A 70 -12.37 -23.10 4.97
C PHE A 70 -13.47 -23.67 5.88
N ARG A 71 -14.64 -23.03 5.88
CA ARG A 71 -15.86 -23.55 6.51
C ARG A 71 -17.01 -23.45 5.52
N GLN A 72 -17.69 -24.57 5.31
CA GLN A 72 -18.96 -24.57 4.59
C GLN A 72 -20.02 -23.87 5.45
N PRO A 73 -20.85 -22.99 4.86
CA PRO A 73 -21.84 -22.24 5.61
C PRO A 73 -22.92 -23.17 6.19
N SER A 74 -23.29 -22.91 7.44
CA SER A 74 -24.40 -23.58 8.10
C SER A 74 -25.75 -22.98 7.70
N SER A 75 -26.83 -23.72 7.93
CA SER A 75 -28.20 -23.21 7.77
C SER A 75 -28.69 -22.41 8.98
N SER A 76 -27.80 -22.07 9.92
CA SER A 76 -28.14 -21.57 11.26
C SER A 76 -27.96 -20.06 11.43
N LYS A 77 -27.76 -19.30 10.34
CA LYS A 77 -27.56 -17.84 10.37
C LYS A 77 -28.62 -17.06 11.15
N ASP A 78 -29.86 -17.58 11.18
CA ASP A 78 -31.02 -16.95 11.85
C ASP A 78 -31.17 -17.37 13.32
N ALA A 79 -30.27 -18.22 13.84
CA ALA A 79 -30.27 -18.70 15.22
C ALA A 79 -29.06 -18.19 16.00
N GLU A 80 -29.19 -18.08 17.33
CA GLU A 80 -28.06 -17.82 18.21
C GLU A 80 -27.03 -18.97 18.13
N PRO A 81 -25.72 -18.68 18.20
CA PRO A 81 -25.12 -17.36 18.44
C PRO A 81 -24.88 -16.53 17.17
N LEU A 82 -25.16 -17.05 15.97
CA LEU A 82 -24.91 -16.33 14.71
C LEU A 82 -25.82 -15.10 14.52
N ASN A 83 -27.04 -15.14 15.06
CA ASN A 83 -28.02 -14.06 14.98
C ASN A 83 -27.87 -12.99 16.10
N TYR A 84 -26.67 -12.76 16.63
CA TYR A 84 -26.42 -11.87 17.77
C TYR A 84 -26.79 -10.40 17.49
N LEU A 85 -26.39 -9.86 16.34
CA LEU A 85 -26.74 -8.51 15.86
C LEU A 85 -27.63 -8.53 14.60
N GLY A 86 -28.17 -9.69 14.27
CA GLY A 86 -28.87 -9.97 13.03
C GLY A 86 -28.28 -11.17 12.29
N PRO A 87 -28.96 -11.69 11.26
CA PRO A 87 -28.55 -12.92 10.60
C PRO A 87 -27.12 -12.82 10.06
N THR A 88 -26.28 -13.80 10.39
CA THR A 88 -24.86 -13.84 10.01
C THR A 88 -24.51 -15.21 9.45
N ASP A 89 -24.06 -15.25 8.19
CA ASP A 89 -23.50 -16.45 7.60
C ASP A 89 -22.09 -16.70 8.19
N ASP A 90 -21.75 -17.98 8.35
CA ASP A 90 -20.51 -18.42 8.99
C ASP A 90 -19.51 -19.02 7.98
N GLY A 91 -19.87 -19.15 6.70
CA GLY A 91 -18.95 -19.67 5.68
C GLY A 91 -17.73 -18.78 5.48
N TYR A 92 -16.55 -19.39 5.31
CA TYR A 92 -15.32 -18.65 5.03
C TYR A 92 -14.32 -19.43 4.18
N VAL A 93 -13.41 -18.70 3.54
CA VAL A 93 -12.24 -19.23 2.84
C VAL A 93 -10.99 -18.47 3.29
N LEU A 94 -9.93 -19.20 3.64
CA LEU A 94 -8.61 -18.67 3.92
C LEU A 94 -7.62 -19.20 2.88
N LEU A 95 -7.03 -18.29 2.11
CA LEU A 95 -6.01 -18.60 1.13
C LEU A 95 -4.63 -18.18 1.64
N LYS A 96 -3.65 -19.06 1.50
CA LYS A 96 -2.22 -18.72 1.59
C LYS A 96 -1.69 -18.40 0.20
N HIS A 97 -0.95 -17.31 0.09
CA HIS A 97 -0.32 -16.85 -1.14
C HIS A 97 1.18 -16.87 -0.97
N GLU A 98 1.89 -17.30 -2.02
CA GLU A 98 3.34 -17.20 -2.12
C GLU A 98 3.64 -16.42 -3.40
N THR A 99 4.41 -15.35 -3.29
CA THR A 99 4.72 -14.48 -4.42
C THR A 99 6.13 -13.91 -4.34
N GLU A 100 6.60 -13.38 -5.46
CA GLU A 100 7.87 -12.67 -5.56
C GLU A 100 7.58 -11.19 -5.85
N ILE A 101 8.27 -10.31 -5.11
CA ILE A 101 8.27 -8.86 -5.27
C ILE A 101 9.63 -8.34 -5.77
N GLY A 102 10.65 -9.20 -5.76
CA GLY A 102 12.04 -8.86 -6.03
C GLY A 102 12.91 -10.11 -6.15
N SER A 103 14.22 -9.93 -6.11
CA SER A 103 15.23 -10.99 -6.12
C SER A 103 15.61 -11.45 -4.70
N GLY A 104 16.25 -12.61 -4.61
CA GLY A 104 16.72 -13.16 -3.32
C GLY A 104 15.59 -13.67 -2.40
N GLU A 105 15.96 -14.06 -1.19
CA GLU A 105 15.01 -14.59 -0.18
C GLU A 105 14.11 -13.51 0.43
N ASP A 106 14.58 -12.25 0.45
CA ASP A 106 13.82 -11.09 0.93
C ASP A 106 12.81 -10.59 -0.12
N GLY A 107 12.98 -10.99 -1.38
CA GLY A 107 12.00 -10.80 -2.45
C GLY A 107 10.85 -11.82 -2.44
N LYS A 108 10.92 -12.87 -1.62
CA LYS A 108 9.88 -13.92 -1.50
C LYS A 108 8.98 -13.65 -0.30
N VAL A 109 7.70 -13.47 -0.56
CA VAL A 109 6.71 -13.09 0.45
C VAL A 109 5.57 -14.09 0.51
N VAL A 110 5.16 -14.39 1.74
CA VAL A 110 3.94 -15.11 2.08
C VAL A 110 2.93 -14.13 2.68
N PHE A 111 1.70 -14.16 2.19
CA PHE A 111 0.59 -13.43 2.79
C PHE A 111 -0.69 -14.25 2.68
N TYR A 112 -1.73 -13.82 3.38
CA TYR A 112 -3.01 -14.51 3.47
C TYR A 112 -4.13 -13.58 3.03
N SER A 113 -5.16 -14.15 2.40
CA SER A 113 -6.45 -13.47 2.23
C SER A 113 -7.57 -14.28 2.85
N LEU A 114 -8.42 -13.59 3.61
CA LEU A 114 -9.56 -14.15 4.33
C LEU A 114 -10.85 -13.55 3.80
N TYR A 115 -11.81 -14.42 3.50
CA TYR A 115 -13.14 -14.10 3.01
C TYR A 115 -14.15 -14.74 3.95
N MET A 116 -14.91 -13.97 4.72
CA MET A 116 -15.88 -14.48 5.71
C MET A 116 -17.30 -14.01 5.43
N HIS A 117 -18.26 -14.57 6.14
CA HIS A 117 -19.69 -14.31 5.95
C HIS A 117 -20.19 -14.69 4.55
N MET A 118 -19.65 -15.78 4.01
CA MET A 118 -20.06 -16.33 2.72
C MET A 118 -21.23 -17.29 2.91
N LYS A 119 -22.32 -17.13 2.15
CA LYS A 119 -23.48 -18.05 2.19
C LYS A 119 -23.33 -19.29 1.30
N PHE A 120 -22.31 -19.31 0.46
CA PHE A 120 -22.03 -20.40 -0.46
C PHE A 120 -20.54 -20.41 -0.85
N LEU A 121 -19.95 -21.59 -0.92
CA LEU A 121 -18.60 -21.84 -1.41
C LEU A 121 -18.67 -22.71 -2.68
N GLU A 122 -17.79 -22.47 -3.64
CA GLU A 122 -17.64 -23.33 -4.83
C GLU A 122 -17.12 -24.72 -4.46
N ALA A 123 -17.44 -25.73 -5.27
CA ALA A 123 -17.07 -27.13 -5.01
C ALA A 123 -15.55 -27.38 -5.03
N GLU A 124 -14.81 -26.50 -5.70
CA GLU A 124 -13.35 -26.50 -5.78
C GLU A 124 -12.70 -26.11 -4.44
N ILE A 125 -13.43 -25.47 -3.52
CA ILE A 125 -12.93 -25.07 -2.22
C ILE A 125 -12.85 -26.29 -1.30
N LYS A 126 -11.63 -26.80 -1.16
CA LYS A 126 -11.26 -27.92 -0.29
C LYS A 126 -9.82 -27.75 0.18
N GLN A 127 -9.45 -28.46 1.24
CA GLN A 127 -8.10 -28.43 1.79
C GLN A 127 -7.04 -28.63 0.70
N ASP A 128 -6.02 -27.78 0.71
CA ASP A 128 -4.87 -27.79 -0.20
C ASP A 128 -5.20 -27.56 -1.69
N ALA A 129 -6.44 -27.14 -2.01
CA ALA A 129 -6.81 -26.80 -3.37
C ALA A 129 -6.02 -25.58 -3.87
N LYS A 130 -5.45 -25.69 -5.07
CA LYS A 130 -4.84 -24.57 -5.78
C LYS A 130 -5.93 -23.74 -6.43
N ILE A 131 -6.01 -22.47 -6.05
CA ILE A 131 -6.97 -21.51 -6.58
C ILE A 131 -6.20 -20.44 -7.33
N TYR A 132 -6.57 -20.24 -8.60
CA TYR A 132 -5.96 -19.20 -9.42
C TYR A 132 -6.65 -17.86 -9.21
N ARG A 133 -5.91 -16.77 -9.40
CA ARG A 133 -6.41 -15.41 -9.36
C ARG A 133 -7.66 -15.28 -10.24
N LYS A 134 -8.68 -14.61 -9.72
CA LYS A 134 -10.01 -14.42 -10.32
C LYS A 134 -10.89 -15.66 -10.38
N ALA A 135 -10.43 -16.84 -9.95
CA ALA A 135 -11.31 -18.00 -9.83
C ALA A 135 -12.43 -17.71 -8.80
N PRO A 136 -13.68 -18.16 -9.06
CA PRO A 136 -14.75 -17.98 -8.11
C PRO A 136 -14.49 -18.77 -6.82
N LEU A 137 -14.78 -18.16 -5.68
CA LEU A 137 -14.70 -18.76 -4.36
C LEU A 137 -16.08 -19.10 -3.81
N GLY A 138 -17.09 -18.30 -4.16
CA GLY A 138 -18.44 -18.42 -3.63
C GLY A 138 -19.25 -17.15 -3.82
N SER A 139 -20.22 -16.89 -2.94
CA SER A 139 -21.05 -15.67 -2.98
C SER A 139 -21.22 -15.03 -1.61
N SER A 140 -21.46 -13.71 -1.62
CA SER A 140 -21.69 -12.90 -0.42
C SER A 140 -22.90 -13.41 0.35
N GLY A 141 -22.74 -13.55 1.66
CA GLY A 141 -23.81 -13.85 2.60
C GLY A 141 -24.30 -12.60 3.31
N MET A 142 -24.68 -12.79 4.57
CA MET A 142 -25.14 -11.77 5.49
C MET A 142 -24.15 -11.63 6.66
N CYS A 143 -23.94 -10.40 7.13
CA CYS A 143 -23.29 -10.13 8.40
C CYS A 143 -24.11 -9.11 9.19
N SER A 144 -24.53 -9.46 10.41
CA SER A 144 -25.37 -8.59 11.25
C SER A 144 -26.62 -8.05 10.51
N GLY A 145 -27.24 -8.89 9.67
CA GLY A 145 -28.39 -8.52 8.86
C GLY A 145 -28.12 -7.63 7.65
N GLN A 146 -26.86 -7.32 7.34
CA GLN A 146 -26.44 -6.62 6.12
C GLN A 146 -25.95 -7.60 5.05
N ASN A 147 -26.23 -7.33 3.78
CA ASN A 147 -25.71 -8.11 2.65
C ASN A 147 -24.29 -7.67 2.33
N GLU A 148 -23.32 -8.29 3.00
CA GLU A 148 -21.91 -7.97 2.92
C GLU A 148 -21.07 -9.18 3.30
N PHE A 149 -19.77 -9.12 3.00
CA PHE A 149 -18.80 -10.12 3.42
C PHE A 149 -17.54 -9.43 3.95
N HIS A 150 -16.87 -10.04 4.93
CA HIS A 150 -15.60 -9.53 5.44
C HIS A 150 -14.46 -9.97 4.54
N PHE A 151 -13.56 -9.04 4.22
CA PHE A 151 -12.38 -9.27 3.42
C PHE A 151 -11.14 -8.68 4.09
N GLN A 152 -10.08 -9.47 4.19
CA GLN A 152 -8.85 -9.08 4.87
C GLN A 152 -7.62 -9.64 4.17
N ILE A 153 -6.54 -8.85 4.10
CA ILE A 153 -5.19 -9.27 3.71
C ILE A 153 -4.27 -9.08 4.91
N PHE A 154 -3.45 -10.07 5.22
CA PHE A 154 -2.54 -10.03 6.36
C PHE A 154 -1.32 -10.94 6.17
N CYS A 155 -0.26 -10.67 6.93
CA CYS A 155 0.95 -11.48 7.02
C CYS A 155 1.55 -11.37 8.42
N ASP A 156 2.58 -12.15 8.70
CA ASP A 156 3.37 -12.03 9.92
C ASP A 156 4.44 -10.93 9.83
N ASP A 157 5.16 -10.73 10.94
CA ASP A 157 6.18 -9.70 11.13
C ASP A 157 7.36 -9.83 10.15
N ASP A 158 7.76 -11.07 9.87
CA ASP A 158 8.84 -11.37 8.93
C ASP A 158 8.44 -10.94 7.51
N ASN A 159 7.22 -11.29 7.09
CA ASN A 159 6.73 -10.98 5.75
C ASN A 159 6.38 -9.50 5.57
N ILE A 160 5.89 -8.80 6.60
CA ILE A 160 5.68 -7.35 6.48
C ILE A 160 7.02 -6.60 6.40
N SER A 161 8.04 -7.07 7.13
CA SER A 161 9.41 -6.54 7.03
C SER A 161 9.98 -6.73 5.62
N LYS A 162 9.73 -7.90 5.00
CA LYS A 162 10.10 -8.16 3.60
C LYS A 162 9.33 -7.30 2.60
N LEU A 163 8.04 -7.04 2.83
CA LEU A 163 7.22 -6.18 1.96
C LEU A 163 7.67 -4.72 2.03
N ALA A 164 7.71 -4.15 3.24
CA ALA A 164 7.95 -2.73 3.45
C ALA A 164 9.45 -2.35 3.42
N GLY A 165 10.36 -3.32 3.59
CA GLY A 165 11.79 -3.06 3.73
C GLY A 165 12.18 -2.31 4.99
N ARG A 166 11.26 -2.16 5.96
CA ARG A 166 11.45 -1.42 7.22
C ARG A 166 10.44 -1.83 8.28
N THR A 167 10.76 -1.53 9.54
CA THR A 167 9.89 -1.69 10.71
C THR A 167 9.53 -0.37 11.38
N THR A 168 10.03 0.76 10.88
CA THR A 168 9.80 2.09 11.44
C THR A 168 8.69 2.84 10.71
N ARG A 169 8.01 3.77 11.40
CA ARG A 169 6.93 4.61 10.84
C ARG A 169 7.31 5.37 9.58
N GLU A 170 8.49 6.01 9.57
CA GLU A 170 9.07 6.72 8.42
C GLU A 170 10.27 5.95 7.85
N LEU A 171 10.55 6.21 6.56
CA LEU A 171 11.64 5.58 5.82
C LEU A 171 12.96 6.25 6.20
N ASP A 172 14.03 5.47 6.32
CA ASP A 172 15.37 6.00 6.58
C ASP A 172 15.94 6.70 5.33
N VAL A 173 15.92 8.03 5.36
CA VAL A 173 16.41 8.89 4.26
C VAL A 173 17.92 9.17 4.33
N SER A 174 18.65 8.57 5.27
CA SER A 174 20.11 8.72 5.36
C SER A 174 20.88 7.86 4.35
N LYS A 175 20.19 6.89 3.76
CA LYS A 175 20.73 5.93 2.80
C LYS A 175 19.76 5.72 1.65
N ASP A 176 20.28 5.08 0.63
CA ASP A 176 19.53 4.60 -0.50
C ASP A 176 18.55 3.50 -0.11
N GLY A 177 17.39 3.45 -0.79
CA GLY A 177 16.39 2.40 -0.65
C GLY A 177 16.90 1.04 -1.15
N ARG A 178 16.07 0.01 -0.97
CA ARG A 178 16.42 -1.37 -1.28
C ARG A 178 16.67 -1.60 -2.78
N THR A 179 17.42 -2.63 -3.14
CA THR A 179 17.77 -2.97 -4.54
C THR A 179 17.32 -4.36 -4.94
N ASP A 180 16.94 -5.19 -3.98
CA ASP A 180 16.36 -6.51 -4.20
C ASP A 180 14.93 -6.43 -4.74
N ALA A 181 14.15 -5.42 -4.34
CA ALA A 181 12.85 -5.10 -4.95
C ALA A 181 12.82 -3.64 -5.45
N VAL A 182 12.55 -3.44 -6.74
CA VAL A 182 12.45 -2.11 -7.37
C VAL A 182 11.28 -2.11 -8.35
N TYR A 183 10.24 -1.37 -8.04
CA TYR A 183 9.05 -1.26 -8.90
C TYR A 183 8.34 0.08 -8.71
N GLY A 184 7.42 0.37 -9.62
CA GLY A 184 6.58 1.57 -9.57
C GLY A 184 7.37 2.85 -9.85
N ASP A 185 6.97 3.93 -9.19
CA ASP A 185 7.64 5.21 -9.25
C ASP A 185 9.04 5.13 -8.61
N ILE A 186 9.93 5.98 -9.08
CA ILE A 186 11.26 6.17 -8.49
C ILE A 186 11.28 7.49 -7.75
N HIS A 187 11.85 7.50 -6.56
CA HIS A 187 11.83 8.65 -5.69
C HIS A 187 13.24 9.11 -5.31
N PHE A 188 13.37 10.41 -5.10
CA PHE A 188 14.62 11.06 -4.73
C PHE A 188 14.42 11.93 -3.50
N TYR A 189 15.25 11.70 -2.48
CA TYR A 189 15.41 12.62 -1.35
C TYR A 189 16.54 13.59 -1.67
N LEU A 190 16.20 14.87 -1.81
CA LEU A 190 17.16 15.96 -2.02
C LEU A 190 17.35 16.66 -0.66
N PRO A 191 18.55 16.61 -0.06
CA PRO A 191 18.78 17.28 1.22
C PRO A 191 18.70 18.81 1.09
N ALA A 192 18.55 19.49 2.23
CA ALA A 192 18.74 20.95 2.27
C ALA A 192 20.16 21.31 1.76
N GLY A 193 20.28 22.41 1.05
CA GLY A 193 21.50 22.84 0.37
C GLY A 193 21.64 22.32 -1.07
N THR A 194 20.63 21.61 -1.59
CA THR A 194 20.65 21.13 -2.98
C THR A 194 20.52 22.31 -3.95
N LYS A 195 21.43 22.38 -4.92
CA LYS A 195 21.51 23.46 -5.92
C LYS A 195 20.76 23.12 -7.20
N PHE A 196 20.09 24.13 -7.75
CA PHE A 196 19.34 24.07 -9.00
C PHE A 196 19.90 25.07 -10.00
N TYR A 197 20.05 24.65 -11.25
CA TYR A 197 20.67 25.44 -12.30
C TYR A 197 19.70 25.74 -13.45
N ASP A 198 20.05 26.71 -14.28
CA ASP A 198 19.26 27.15 -15.44
C ASP A 198 19.15 26.10 -16.54
N LYS A 199 20.13 25.21 -16.66
CA LYS A 199 20.21 24.15 -17.68
C LYS A 199 21.17 23.05 -17.26
N ALA A 200 21.13 21.93 -17.98
CA ALA A 200 22.15 20.89 -17.87
C ALA A 200 23.48 21.36 -18.49
N PRO A 201 24.63 20.92 -17.95
CA PRO A 201 25.93 21.06 -18.61
C PRO A 201 25.95 20.51 -20.04
N ALA A 202 26.79 21.10 -20.88
CA ALA A 202 27.09 20.53 -22.20
C ALA A 202 27.69 19.12 -22.05
N ASP A 203 27.44 18.29 -23.07
CA ASP A 203 28.00 16.93 -23.21
C ASP A 203 27.77 16.02 -21.99
N ASN A 204 26.67 16.23 -21.25
CA ASN A 204 26.33 15.48 -20.05
C ASN A 204 27.46 15.47 -19.00
N SER A 205 28.22 16.56 -18.91
CA SER A 205 29.32 16.69 -17.94
C SER A 205 28.81 16.88 -16.49
N THR A 206 29.67 16.62 -15.50
CA THR A 206 29.46 16.99 -14.09
C THR A 206 29.87 18.43 -13.78
N SER A 207 30.54 19.13 -14.71
CA SER A 207 31.00 20.50 -14.50
C SER A 207 29.85 21.51 -14.47
N ILE A 208 29.75 22.26 -13.38
CA ILE A 208 28.79 23.36 -13.22
C ILE A 208 29.33 24.71 -13.72
N THR A 209 30.51 24.72 -14.34
CA THR A 209 31.16 25.95 -14.82
C THR A 209 30.31 26.61 -15.91
N GLY A 210 29.96 27.88 -15.70
CA GLY A 210 29.16 28.66 -16.66
C GLY A 210 27.65 28.41 -16.59
N LEU A 211 27.18 27.62 -15.61
CA LEU A 211 25.77 27.54 -15.25
C LEU A 211 25.38 28.67 -14.30
N SER A 212 24.13 29.12 -14.38
CA SER A 212 23.56 30.06 -13.43
C SER A 212 22.81 29.28 -12.35
N GLU A 213 23.21 29.46 -11.09
CA GLU A 213 22.45 28.95 -9.95
C GLU A 213 21.11 29.71 -9.85
N LEU A 214 20.00 29.00 -9.96
CA LEU A 214 18.65 29.56 -9.83
C LEU A 214 18.15 29.52 -8.40
N TYR A 215 18.51 28.48 -7.66
CA TYR A 215 18.00 28.23 -6.32
C TYR A 215 18.91 27.27 -5.54
N THR A 216 18.96 27.45 -4.22
CA THR A 216 19.53 26.50 -3.26
C THR A 216 18.45 26.18 -2.23
N SER A 217 18.14 24.89 -2.05
CA SER A 217 17.07 24.47 -1.13
C SER A 217 17.41 24.80 0.33
N SER A 218 16.48 25.43 1.04
CA SER A 218 16.61 25.68 2.48
C SER A 218 16.11 24.52 3.35
N ALA A 219 15.34 23.60 2.75
CA ALA A 219 14.79 22.41 3.38
C ALA A 219 14.82 21.23 2.42
N PRO A 220 14.71 19.98 2.91
CA PRO A 220 14.67 18.81 2.04
C PRO A 220 13.48 18.82 1.08
N LEU A 221 13.69 18.22 -0.11
CA LEU A 221 12.68 18.04 -1.14
C LEU A 221 12.55 16.56 -1.48
N TYR A 222 11.32 16.13 -1.78
CA TYR A 222 10.98 14.74 -2.07
C TYR A 222 10.40 14.66 -3.47
N VAL A 223 11.15 14.07 -4.39
CA VAL A 223 10.81 14.04 -5.81
C VAL A 223 10.33 12.64 -6.18
N SER A 224 9.25 12.52 -6.95
CA SER A 224 8.81 11.28 -7.59
C SER A 224 8.97 11.42 -9.11
N MET A 225 9.53 10.40 -9.74
CA MET A 225 9.63 10.21 -11.18
C MET A 225 8.74 9.03 -11.58
N THR A 226 7.71 9.32 -12.36
CA THR A 226 6.80 8.31 -12.92
C THR A 226 7.10 8.15 -14.40
N LEU A 227 7.37 6.90 -14.82
CA LEU A 227 7.43 6.53 -16.23
C LEU A 227 6.15 5.78 -16.59
N ALA A 228 5.35 6.35 -17.49
CA ALA A 228 4.10 5.74 -17.89
C ALA A 228 3.72 6.13 -19.33
N GLN A 229 3.39 5.12 -20.13
CA GLN A 229 2.86 5.28 -21.49
C GLN A 229 3.76 6.15 -22.39
N GLY A 230 5.09 6.08 -22.21
CA GLY A 230 6.04 6.87 -23.00
C GLY A 230 6.48 8.17 -22.33
N SER A 231 5.77 8.64 -21.30
CA SER A 231 6.04 9.92 -20.64
C SER A 231 6.83 9.77 -19.35
N CYS A 232 7.59 10.80 -19.00
CA CYS A 232 8.18 11.02 -17.68
C CYS A 232 7.45 12.15 -16.97
N THR A 233 6.92 11.89 -15.79
CA THR A 233 6.30 12.91 -14.93
C THR A 233 7.11 13.08 -13.65
N MET A 234 7.56 14.31 -13.38
CA MET A 234 8.24 14.67 -12.14
C MET A 234 7.29 15.43 -11.22
N VAL A 235 7.15 14.94 -9.98
CA VAL A 235 6.39 15.61 -8.92
C VAL A 235 7.33 15.90 -7.76
N THR A 236 7.33 17.13 -7.25
CA THR A 236 8.14 17.50 -6.08
C THR A 236 7.25 17.84 -4.90
N ARG A 237 7.66 17.39 -3.71
CA ARG A 237 6.99 17.67 -2.44
C ARG A 237 7.95 18.24 -1.42
N GLN A 238 7.42 18.96 -0.43
CA GLN A 238 8.13 19.41 0.76
C GLN A 238 7.32 19.08 2.00
N LYS A 239 7.99 18.67 3.09
CA LYS A 239 7.32 18.37 4.37
C LYS A 239 6.62 19.62 4.89
N ASN A 240 5.34 19.50 5.22
CA ASN A 240 4.56 20.57 5.82
C ASN A 240 5.05 20.84 7.25
N THR A 241 5.16 22.11 7.64
CA THR A 241 5.69 22.50 8.96
C THR A 241 4.61 22.63 10.03
N GLN A 242 3.34 22.58 9.66
CA GLN A 242 2.17 22.76 10.53
C GLN A 242 1.43 21.44 10.80
N THR A 243 1.37 20.55 9.81
CA THR A 243 0.71 19.25 9.86
C THR A 243 1.76 18.15 9.70
N ASP A 244 1.93 17.34 10.74
CA ASP A 244 2.90 16.23 10.72
C ASP A 244 2.49 15.16 9.69
N GLY A 245 3.47 14.50 9.08
CA GLY A 245 3.22 13.49 8.05
C GLY A 245 2.64 14.02 6.73
N LYS A 246 2.31 15.32 6.61
CA LYS A 246 1.84 15.94 5.38
C LYS A 246 3.01 16.43 4.51
N TYR A 247 2.88 16.21 3.20
CA TYR A 247 3.87 16.59 2.20
C TYR A 247 3.19 17.37 1.07
N ASP A 248 3.42 18.68 1.03
CA ASP A 248 2.76 19.58 0.08
C ASP A 248 3.44 19.52 -1.29
N LEU A 249 2.64 19.54 -2.35
CA LEU A 249 3.12 19.63 -3.73
C LEU A 249 3.78 20.99 -3.99
N LEU A 250 4.91 20.98 -4.67
CA LEU A 250 5.60 22.18 -5.15
C LEU A 250 5.40 22.33 -6.65
N GLY A 251 4.57 23.31 -7.03
CA GLY A 251 4.23 23.59 -8.43
C GLY A 251 3.42 22.47 -9.09
N ASP A 252 3.11 22.67 -10.36
CA ASP A 252 2.42 21.65 -11.17
C ASP A 252 3.38 20.51 -11.55
N PRO A 253 2.88 19.28 -11.72
CA PRO A 253 3.68 18.17 -12.26
C PRO A 253 4.38 18.53 -13.57
N LEU A 254 5.65 18.18 -13.68
CA LEU A 254 6.44 18.41 -14.89
C LEU A 254 6.37 17.18 -15.78
N VAL A 255 5.70 17.28 -16.93
CA VAL A 255 5.57 16.18 -17.90
C VAL A 255 6.57 16.40 -19.04
N ASN A 256 7.43 15.42 -19.29
CA ASN A 256 8.42 15.41 -20.38
C ASN A 256 9.29 16.68 -20.43
N ALA A 257 9.58 17.28 -19.27
CA ALA A 257 10.36 18.50 -19.17
C ALA A 257 11.79 18.36 -19.74
N ASP A 258 12.33 17.14 -19.72
CA ASP A 258 13.68 16.81 -20.19
C ASP A 258 13.69 16.09 -21.56
N GLY A 259 12.55 16.08 -22.26
CA GLY A 259 12.41 15.55 -23.62
C GLY A 259 11.06 14.88 -23.90
N GLU A 260 10.53 15.05 -25.11
CA GLU A 260 9.32 14.36 -25.57
C GLU A 260 9.52 12.84 -25.60
N ASP A 261 8.44 12.09 -25.31
CA ASP A 261 8.43 10.63 -25.24
C ASP A 261 9.63 10.07 -24.45
N TYR A 262 9.92 10.68 -23.29
CA TYR A 262 11.13 10.43 -22.50
C TYR A 262 11.36 8.93 -22.25
N GLU A 263 10.30 8.20 -21.85
CA GLU A 263 10.40 6.77 -21.53
C GLU A 263 10.78 5.94 -22.77
N TYR A 264 10.17 6.22 -23.93
CA TYR A 264 10.50 5.52 -25.18
C TYR A 264 11.88 5.88 -25.72
N ASN A 265 12.39 7.05 -25.36
CA ASN A 265 13.71 7.52 -25.77
C ASN A 265 14.84 7.15 -24.80
N LEU A 266 14.58 6.45 -23.69
CA LEU A 266 15.60 6.07 -22.70
C LEU A 266 16.81 5.37 -23.33
N TYR A 267 16.60 4.38 -24.19
CA TYR A 267 17.70 3.68 -24.88
C TYR A 267 18.55 4.62 -25.74
N LYS A 268 17.89 5.50 -26.52
CA LYS A 268 18.58 6.47 -27.37
C LYS A 268 19.37 7.47 -26.53
N THR A 269 18.79 7.95 -25.43
CA THR A 269 19.48 8.84 -24.48
C THR A 269 20.65 8.12 -23.83
N ALA A 270 20.50 6.84 -23.47
CA ALA A 270 21.55 6.05 -22.85
C ALA A 270 22.76 5.90 -23.79
N MET A 271 22.49 5.52 -25.04
CA MET A 271 23.51 5.39 -26.10
C MET A 271 24.23 6.70 -26.41
N ARG A 272 23.58 7.86 -26.20
CA ARG A 272 24.17 9.18 -26.45
C ARG A 272 25.00 9.67 -25.27
N ASN A 273 24.46 9.56 -24.06
CA ASN A 273 25.00 10.21 -22.87
C ASN A 273 25.93 9.33 -22.03
N TYR A 274 25.87 8.00 -22.20
CA TYR A 274 26.65 7.01 -21.45
C TYR A 274 27.25 5.97 -22.41
N MET A 275 27.94 6.44 -23.45
CA MET A 275 28.45 5.61 -24.55
C MET A 275 29.36 4.46 -24.09
N GLU A 276 30.09 4.65 -22.99
CA GLU A 276 31.01 3.63 -22.45
C GLU A 276 30.28 2.53 -21.68
N SER A 277 29.07 2.79 -21.18
CA SER A 277 28.27 1.86 -20.38
C SER A 277 26.77 2.10 -20.61
N PRO A 278 26.24 1.89 -21.82
CA PRO A 278 24.87 2.28 -22.16
C PRO A 278 23.81 1.48 -21.38
N SER A 279 24.11 0.24 -20.98
CA SER A 279 23.22 -0.57 -20.13
C SER A 279 23.09 0.03 -18.72
N ALA A 280 24.21 0.26 -18.04
CA ALA A 280 24.24 0.99 -16.77
C ALA A 280 23.63 2.41 -16.88
N GLY A 281 23.83 3.11 -17.99
CA GLY A 281 23.24 4.42 -18.26
C GLY A 281 21.71 4.36 -18.44
N PHE A 282 21.20 3.27 -19.03
CA PHE A 282 19.75 3.02 -19.11
C PHE A 282 19.15 2.80 -17.73
N GLU A 283 19.82 2.00 -16.88
CA GLU A 283 19.42 1.83 -15.48
C GLU A 283 19.45 3.15 -14.72
N LEU A 284 20.49 3.97 -14.89
CA LEU A 284 20.58 5.29 -14.28
C LEU A 284 19.40 6.19 -14.68
N LEU A 285 19.07 6.27 -15.97
CA LEU A 285 17.94 7.08 -16.46
C LEU A 285 16.58 6.58 -15.96
N ARG A 286 16.43 5.26 -15.75
CA ARG A 286 15.18 4.63 -15.35
C ARG A 286 14.97 4.60 -13.84
N PHE A 287 16.04 4.33 -13.07
CA PHE A 287 16.00 4.04 -11.64
C PHE A 287 16.74 5.07 -10.78
N GLY A 288 17.37 6.07 -11.39
CA GLY A 288 18.19 7.05 -10.69
C GLY A 288 19.55 6.52 -10.20
N ARG A 289 19.83 5.22 -10.42
CA ARG A 289 21.04 4.50 -10.03
C ARG A 289 21.14 3.18 -10.79
N VAL A 290 22.33 2.57 -10.80
CA VAL A 290 22.53 1.19 -11.27
C VAL A 290 22.04 0.23 -10.18
N ILE A 291 21.14 -0.68 -10.53
CA ILE A 291 20.59 -1.71 -9.66
C ILE A 291 21.43 -2.99 -9.77
N ASN A 292 21.75 -3.42 -10.99
CA ASN A 292 22.49 -4.66 -11.24
C ASN A 292 24.02 -4.48 -11.11
N THR A 293 24.47 -4.00 -9.94
CA THR A 293 25.89 -3.68 -9.68
C THR A 293 26.83 -4.89 -9.73
N GLU A 294 26.30 -6.12 -9.72
CA GLU A 294 27.09 -7.34 -9.90
C GLU A 294 27.55 -7.55 -11.36
N HIS A 295 26.81 -7.01 -12.33
CA HIS A 295 27.06 -7.23 -13.76
C HIS A 295 27.22 -5.94 -14.57
N GLU A 296 26.81 -4.81 -14.02
CA GLU A 296 26.84 -3.51 -14.67
C GLU A 296 27.72 -2.53 -13.89
N THR A 297 28.51 -1.74 -14.62
CA THR A 297 29.35 -0.68 -14.04
C THR A 297 29.18 0.58 -14.87
N LEU A 298 28.80 1.67 -14.20
CA LEU A 298 28.65 2.98 -14.83
C LEU A 298 30.03 3.56 -15.17
N ALA A 299 30.20 4.02 -16.41
CA ALA A 299 31.42 4.62 -16.92
C ALA A 299 31.11 5.99 -17.59
N PRO A 300 31.68 7.10 -17.09
CA PRO A 300 32.46 7.19 -15.85
C PRO A 300 31.61 6.92 -14.60
N ALA A 301 32.25 6.57 -13.48
CA ALA A 301 31.54 6.21 -12.24
C ALA A 301 30.72 7.38 -11.63
N ASP A 302 31.06 8.62 -11.97
CA ASP A 302 30.37 9.84 -11.56
C ASP A 302 29.42 10.39 -12.65
N ALA A 303 29.06 9.58 -13.65
CA ALA A 303 28.19 10.05 -14.73
C ALA A 303 26.87 10.62 -14.17
N PRO A 304 26.46 11.83 -14.59
CA PRO A 304 25.35 12.54 -13.95
C PRO A 304 24.00 12.13 -14.52
N LEU A 305 22.95 12.36 -13.75
CA LEU A 305 21.55 12.33 -14.17
C LEU A 305 20.95 13.72 -14.00
N TRP A 306 21.06 14.56 -15.03
CA TRP A 306 20.48 15.91 -15.01
C TRP A 306 18.99 15.85 -15.35
N MET A 307 18.14 16.26 -14.40
CA MET A 307 16.68 16.30 -14.55
C MET A 307 16.11 17.65 -14.07
N THR A 308 15.04 18.11 -14.72
CA THR A 308 14.31 19.30 -14.31
C THR A 308 13.37 18.98 -13.17
N VAL A 309 13.50 19.70 -12.06
CA VAL A 309 12.75 19.48 -10.81
C VAL A 309 12.18 20.81 -10.31
N ASN A 310 10.98 20.77 -9.73
CA ASN A 310 10.38 21.95 -9.09
C ASN A 310 11.08 22.26 -7.76
N TYR A 311 11.19 23.54 -7.45
CA TYR A 311 11.59 24.04 -6.13
C TYR A 311 10.59 25.11 -5.68
N PRO A 312 10.60 25.58 -4.42
CA PRO A 312 9.68 26.63 -3.98
C PRO A 312 9.77 27.89 -4.85
N GLY A 313 8.72 28.18 -5.60
CA GLY A 313 8.63 29.35 -6.48
C GLY A 313 9.23 29.19 -7.89
N GLY A 314 9.67 27.99 -8.30
CA GLY A 314 10.20 27.78 -9.65
C GLY A 314 10.59 26.34 -9.96
N LYS A 315 11.44 26.17 -10.96
CA LYS A 315 12.00 24.88 -11.39
C LYS A 315 13.39 25.06 -11.96
N GLY A 316 14.22 24.03 -11.87
CA GLY A 316 15.58 24.06 -12.39
C GLY A 316 16.19 22.68 -12.52
N MET A 317 17.36 22.63 -13.14
CA MET A 317 18.10 21.40 -13.41
C MET A 317 18.91 20.97 -12.19
N VAL A 318 18.84 19.70 -11.82
CA VAL A 318 19.59 19.09 -10.70
C VAL A 318 20.18 17.76 -11.14
N ASN A 319 21.39 17.45 -10.65
CA ASN A 319 22.00 16.14 -10.88
C ASN A 319 21.47 15.14 -9.83
N LEU A 320 20.44 14.37 -10.19
CA LEU A 320 19.85 13.36 -9.30
C LEU A 320 20.78 12.18 -9.01
N ALA A 321 21.86 11.99 -9.78
CA ALA A 321 22.87 10.97 -9.53
C ALA A 321 23.82 11.35 -8.38
N ASP A 322 23.82 12.60 -7.89
CA ASP A 322 24.64 13.04 -6.76
C ASP A 322 24.50 12.09 -5.56
N ALA A 323 25.63 11.72 -4.94
CA ALA A 323 25.66 10.75 -3.85
C ALA A 323 24.93 11.23 -2.57
N ASN A 324 24.73 12.54 -2.40
CA ASN A 324 23.94 13.09 -1.31
C ASN A 324 22.42 12.96 -1.54
N ILE A 325 22.00 12.73 -2.78
CA ILE A 325 20.61 12.47 -3.13
C ILE A 325 20.35 10.97 -3.00
N LYS A 326 19.36 10.59 -2.18
CA LYS A 326 19.03 9.19 -1.93
C LYS A 326 17.90 8.72 -2.83
N LYS A 327 18.01 7.50 -3.36
CA LYS A 327 17.10 6.93 -4.35
C LYS A 327 16.25 5.84 -3.70
N PHE A 328 14.95 5.85 -4.00
CA PHE A 328 13.96 4.88 -3.51
C PHE A 328 13.00 4.51 -4.65
N SER A 329 12.12 3.56 -4.40
CA SER A 329 11.01 3.21 -5.28
C SER A 329 9.72 3.00 -4.50
N ASP A 330 8.60 2.73 -5.18
CA ASP A 330 7.36 2.33 -4.50
C ASP A 330 7.55 1.06 -3.64
N ALA A 331 8.59 0.26 -3.89
CA ALA A 331 8.95 -0.89 -3.06
C ALA A 331 9.42 -0.54 -1.64
N ASP A 332 9.77 0.72 -1.39
CA ASP A 332 10.20 1.21 -0.07
C ASP A 332 9.05 1.83 0.74
N PHE A 333 7.82 1.85 0.19
CA PHE A 333 6.64 2.46 0.80
C PHE A 333 6.91 3.87 1.34
N PRO A 334 7.25 4.85 0.48
CA PRO A 334 7.73 6.13 0.96
C PRO A 334 6.66 6.93 1.70
N HIS A 335 7.01 7.43 2.88
CA HIS A 335 6.06 8.16 3.72
C HIS A 335 5.63 9.51 3.15
N TRP A 336 6.43 10.13 2.26
CA TRP A 336 6.03 11.32 1.52
C TRP A 336 5.00 11.07 0.41
N THR A 337 4.75 9.81 0.03
CA THR A 337 3.63 9.43 -0.84
C THR A 337 2.42 8.96 -0.03
N GLY A 338 2.49 9.05 1.31
CA GLY A 338 1.42 8.74 2.26
C GLY A 338 1.61 7.42 3.01
N TRP A 339 2.55 6.55 2.67
CA TRP A 339 2.65 5.25 3.36
C TRP A 339 3.16 5.38 4.80
N GLN A 340 2.41 4.84 5.77
CA GLN A 340 2.82 4.84 7.18
C GLN A 340 2.67 3.46 7.81
N LEU A 341 3.72 3.05 8.54
CA LEU A 341 3.65 1.88 9.42
C LEU A 341 3.14 2.34 10.80
N VAL A 342 2.11 1.66 11.29
CA VAL A 342 1.46 1.91 12.58
C VAL A 342 1.68 0.68 13.45
N ASP A 343 2.60 0.82 14.40
CA ASP A 343 3.05 -0.21 15.34
C ASP A 343 3.33 0.43 16.72
N ASP A 344 2.52 1.42 17.10
CA ASP A 344 2.65 2.15 18.36
C ASP A 344 1.63 1.70 19.41
N ASP A 345 0.89 0.62 19.13
CA ASP A 345 -0.08 0.01 20.04
C ASP A 345 0.35 -1.41 20.40
N ALA A 346 0.96 -1.53 21.58
CA ALA A 346 1.63 -2.77 22.01
C ALA A 346 0.75 -3.67 22.89
N ASP A 347 -0.48 -3.24 23.21
CA ASP A 347 -1.37 -4.07 24.00
C ASP A 347 -2.10 -5.13 23.15
N SER A 348 -2.78 -6.04 23.84
CA SER A 348 -3.47 -7.16 23.19
C SER A 348 -5.00 -7.06 23.32
N ASN A 349 -5.53 -5.88 23.63
CA ASN A 349 -6.94 -5.68 24.00
C ASN A 349 -7.81 -5.18 22.83
N SER A 350 -7.31 -5.18 21.61
CA SER A 350 -8.03 -4.81 20.37
C SER A 350 -8.72 -3.43 20.36
N GLN A 351 -8.60 -2.61 21.40
CA GLN A 351 -8.89 -1.18 21.31
C GLN A 351 -7.80 -0.52 20.48
N CYS A 352 -8.13 0.56 19.77
CA CYS A 352 -7.12 1.37 19.10
C CYS A 352 -6.59 2.44 20.07
N SER A 353 -5.42 2.19 20.65
CA SER A 353 -4.70 3.14 21.49
C SER A 353 -3.61 3.93 20.74
N SER A 354 -3.44 3.66 19.44
CA SER A 354 -2.44 4.31 18.57
C SER A 354 -2.52 5.83 18.62
N ALA A 355 -1.40 6.46 18.97
CA ALA A 355 -1.26 7.91 18.91
C ALA A 355 -1.20 8.42 17.47
N ILE A 356 -0.69 7.61 16.55
CA ILE A 356 -0.67 7.92 15.12
C ILE A 356 -2.10 8.02 14.57
N ILE A 357 -2.95 7.02 14.83
CA ILE A 357 -4.33 7.00 14.35
C ILE A 357 -5.14 8.14 14.98
N ARG A 358 -5.04 8.32 16.30
CA ARG A 358 -5.73 9.40 17.02
C ARG A 358 -5.39 10.77 16.44
N LYS A 359 -4.11 11.03 16.15
CA LYS A 359 -3.68 12.29 15.53
C LYS A 359 -4.30 12.52 14.15
N LEU A 360 -4.37 11.48 13.32
CA LEU A 360 -5.03 11.56 12.01
C LEU A 360 -6.52 11.90 12.12
N GLN A 361 -7.21 11.39 13.15
CA GLN A 361 -8.61 11.73 13.43
C GLN A 361 -8.76 13.18 13.91
N GLU A 362 -7.91 13.62 14.85
CA GLU A 362 -7.90 15.00 15.38
C GLU A 362 -7.63 16.06 14.29
N GLU A 363 -6.76 15.74 13.34
CA GLU A 363 -6.42 16.61 12.20
C GLU A 363 -7.42 16.50 11.04
N GLY A 364 -8.38 15.56 11.09
CA GLY A 364 -9.37 15.34 10.03
C GLY A 364 -8.81 14.68 8.77
N GLU A 365 -7.62 14.10 8.83
CA GLU A 365 -6.89 13.52 7.69
C GLU A 365 -7.03 11.99 7.61
N TYR A 366 -7.67 11.35 8.60
CA TYR A 366 -7.84 9.89 8.64
C TYR A 366 -8.41 9.30 7.34
N ASN A 367 -9.50 9.84 6.82
CA ASN A 367 -10.13 9.34 5.58
C ASN A 367 -9.26 9.51 4.33
N ASN A 368 -8.37 10.51 4.32
CA ASN A 368 -7.43 10.73 3.21
C ASN A 368 -6.24 9.77 3.28
N GLN A 369 -5.97 9.23 4.48
CA GLN A 369 -4.73 8.54 4.81
C GLN A 369 -4.90 7.04 5.09
N CYS A 370 -6.09 6.59 5.50
CA CYS A 370 -6.37 5.22 5.94
C CYS A 370 -6.03 4.16 4.88
N GLY A 371 -6.23 4.47 3.60
CA GLY A 371 -5.88 3.58 2.48
C GLY A 371 -4.38 3.37 2.24
N LYS A 372 -3.50 4.04 3.00
CA LYS A 372 -2.04 3.90 2.92
C LYS A 372 -1.40 3.59 4.29
N LEU A 373 -2.18 3.06 5.22
CA LEU A 373 -1.69 2.58 6.49
C LEU A 373 -1.31 1.10 6.39
N ILE A 374 -0.22 0.75 7.07
CA ILE A 374 0.21 -0.62 7.33
C ILE A 374 0.16 -0.78 8.85
N CYS A 375 -0.82 -1.50 9.37
CA CYS A 375 -1.08 -1.56 10.80
C CYS A 375 -0.69 -2.93 11.36
N HIS A 376 0.04 -2.91 12.47
CA HIS A 376 0.38 -4.08 13.27
C HIS A 376 -0.46 -4.06 14.56
N PHE A 377 -1.29 -5.08 14.75
CA PHE A 377 -2.15 -5.24 15.91
C PHE A 377 -2.58 -6.72 16.07
N PRO A 378 -3.10 -7.12 17.24
CA PRO A 378 -3.50 -8.51 17.50
C PRO A 378 -4.50 -9.05 16.47
N PHE A 379 -4.23 -10.25 15.94
CA PHE A 379 -5.10 -10.88 14.95
C PHE A 379 -6.49 -11.22 15.51
N GLU A 380 -7.52 -10.85 14.74
CA GLU A 380 -8.91 -10.89 15.20
C GLU A 380 -9.50 -12.31 15.31
N TRP A 381 -8.98 -13.25 14.52
CA TRP A 381 -9.63 -14.55 14.29
C TRP A 381 -8.96 -15.70 15.06
N GLU A 382 -8.59 -15.45 16.32
CA GLU A 382 -8.03 -16.45 17.23
C GLU A 382 -8.94 -16.64 18.47
N LYS A 383 -9.53 -17.84 18.57
CA LYS A 383 -10.51 -18.19 19.62
C LYS A 383 -9.90 -18.11 21.02
N SER A 384 -8.66 -18.56 21.19
CA SER A 384 -8.01 -18.62 22.51
C SER A 384 -7.70 -17.25 23.12
N THR A 385 -7.74 -16.17 22.33
CA THR A 385 -7.40 -14.81 22.77
C THR A 385 -8.60 -13.88 22.93
N ILE A 386 -9.85 -14.37 22.77
CA ILE A 386 -11.06 -13.52 22.83
C ILE A 386 -11.17 -12.74 24.14
N ASP A 387 -10.93 -13.38 25.30
CA ASP A 387 -11.03 -12.67 26.58
C ASP A 387 -9.92 -11.61 26.73
N THR A 388 -8.71 -11.93 26.28
CA THR A 388 -7.59 -10.98 26.25
C THR A 388 -7.91 -9.76 25.38
N ARG A 389 -8.55 -9.99 24.23
CA ARG A 389 -8.90 -8.95 23.25
C ARG A 389 -10.17 -8.17 23.58
N PHE A 390 -11.13 -8.73 24.29
CA PHE A 390 -12.45 -8.08 24.39
C PHE A 390 -13.00 -7.98 25.81
N SER A 391 -12.29 -8.44 26.84
CA SER A 391 -12.80 -8.33 28.23
C SER A 391 -13.00 -6.88 28.70
N TRP A 392 -12.35 -5.91 28.07
CA TRP A 392 -12.58 -4.47 28.29
C TRP A 392 -14.03 -4.04 27.98
N LEU A 393 -14.76 -4.79 27.14
CA LEU A 393 -16.18 -4.53 26.88
C LEU A 393 -17.04 -4.60 28.13
N LYS A 394 -16.60 -5.32 29.18
CA LYS A 394 -17.30 -5.38 30.47
C LYS A 394 -17.13 -4.12 31.31
N THR A 395 -16.09 -3.33 31.04
CA THR A 395 -15.87 -2.02 31.68
C THR A 395 -16.32 -0.86 30.79
N GLY A 396 -16.36 -1.07 29.47
CA GLY A 396 -16.65 -0.03 28.48
C GLY A 396 -15.50 0.96 28.31
N ASP A 397 -15.74 1.97 27.47
CA ASP A 397 -14.87 3.11 27.19
C ASP A 397 -15.70 4.37 26.88
N ASP A 398 -15.06 5.43 26.37
CA ASP A 398 -15.74 6.69 26.02
C ASP A 398 -16.74 6.56 24.85
N LYS A 399 -16.64 5.49 24.05
CA LYS A 399 -17.45 5.22 22.86
C LYS A 399 -18.53 4.17 23.12
N ARG A 400 -18.33 3.29 24.11
CA ARG A 400 -19.12 2.08 24.33
C ARG A 400 -19.41 1.86 25.82
N ALA A 401 -20.71 1.75 26.13
CA ALA A 401 -21.15 1.41 27.46
C ALA A 401 -20.70 0.00 27.89
N PRO A 402 -20.42 -0.22 29.19
CA PRO A 402 -20.06 -1.55 29.69
C PRO A 402 -21.15 -2.59 29.42
N MET A 403 -20.74 -3.77 28.97
CA MET A 403 -21.58 -4.95 28.83
C MET A 403 -21.83 -5.61 30.19
N THR A 404 -23.03 -6.15 30.37
CA THR A 404 -23.26 -7.09 31.47
C THR A 404 -22.51 -8.41 31.19
N GLU A 405 -22.23 -9.21 32.22
CA GLU A 405 -21.63 -10.54 32.04
C GLU A 405 -22.46 -11.44 31.10
N ALA A 406 -23.79 -11.29 31.11
CA ALA A 406 -24.68 -12.03 30.21
C ALA A 406 -24.56 -11.57 28.75
N ASP A 407 -24.43 -10.27 28.51
CA ASP A 407 -24.25 -9.73 27.15
C ASP A 407 -22.86 -10.06 26.61
N TYR A 408 -21.84 -9.99 27.45
CA TYR A 408 -20.48 -10.42 27.09
C TYR A 408 -20.43 -11.91 26.74
N ALA A 409 -21.13 -12.76 27.50
CA ALA A 409 -21.21 -14.18 27.18
C ALA A 409 -21.86 -14.46 25.81
N LYS A 410 -22.88 -13.68 25.42
CA LYS A 410 -23.49 -13.77 24.09
C LYS A 410 -22.54 -13.29 22.99
N PHE A 411 -21.89 -12.14 23.18
CA PHE A 411 -20.86 -11.63 22.27
C PHE A 411 -19.75 -12.67 22.07
N LYS A 412 -19.24 -13.24 23.15
CA LYS A 412 -18.20 -14.27 23.11
C LYS A 412 -18.67 -15.50 22.34
N ALA A 413 -19.88 -15.98 22.61
CA ALA A 413 -20.45 -17.11 21.87
C ALA A 413 -20.56 -16.82 20.37
N HIS A 414 -20.90 -15.59 19.99
CA HIS A 414 -20.94 -15.14 18.59
C HIS A 414 -19.55 -15.08 17.95
N ALA A 415 -18.58 -14.44 18.60
CA ALA A 415 -17.21 -14.34 18.10
C ALA A 415 -16.50 -15.70 17.98
N GLU A 416 -16.92 -16.68 18.79
CA GLU A 416 -16.40 -18.05 18.73
C GLU A 416 -17.05 -18.95 17.67
N ALA A 417 -18.18 -18.51 17.10
CA ALA A 417 -19.02 -19.30 16.21
C ALA A 417 -18.57 -19.24 14.75
#